data_AF-A0AA86UKV2-F1
#
_entry.id   AF-A0AA86UKV2-F1
#
_cell.length_a   1.000
_cell.length_b   1.000
_cell.length_c   1.000
_cell.angle_alpha   90.00
_cell.angle_beta   90.00
_cell.angle_gamma   90.00
#
_symmetry.space_group_name_H-M   'P 1'
#
loop_
_entity.id
_entity.type
_entity.pdbx_description
1 polymer ?
#
loop_
_entity_poly.entity_id
_entity_poly.type
_entity_poly.pdbx_seq_one_letter_code
_entity_poly.pdbx_strand_id
1 'polypeptide(L)'
;MYSRQAMSDYYQKQQERDFQKQSFERYATDHTQVKAANTRFDRIEYKAAELKPQFSIDEQRMIDEYEKDLIEKARAEEENRAALEQAEADRRNESERIRLESKRKRILEQDQDLKDLRRAINAAETSKANHQMMFANRQKAEETRLNEQALEQQSLAELEARNKRIQDERDAKQLQIQQETYNFMLQMAEQKEAKRQAELYEKNEIERKLVQLEIQKALDARQQQIQATQNQHKQAVRDRDQFLRDKELVQKKEAERARNEEEQIKLHQQIQFQRETERANANKIRTLQFDALLQKMAETNRRREAKLQKMEDLRIEIAQFLEEEKQKQRYLQDQEQARKMRQDLVQAQEVQRQERLQKELDTRNQEEYYKNQALQQYKESMEYERAAELKKKQMLVQYREQAEEMLRVQREKREQEEVQRRLEEQKLAQEQWYDEESKQIVQEERERLIRECAAQVFDYMNAGTIKEEDIQLLPADLQEKIKQMRIDRQYQKSGVVGNDKNLVPQIPNREKIDIAKKELEQKKMAYKSALPW
;
A
#
# COMPACT_ATOMS: atom_id res chain seq x y z
N MET A 1 50.00 57.63 37.57
CA MET A 1 49.27 57.53 36.28
C MET A 1 48.77 56.11 35.94
N TYR A 2 48.84 55.11 36.83
CA TYR A 2 48.46 53.71 36.52
C TYR A 2 47.02 53.28 36.89
N SER A 3 46.21 54.12 37.56
CA SER A 3 44.89 53.68 38.05
C SER A 3 43.72 53.83 37.05
N ARG A 4 43.86 54.66 36.01
CA ARG A 4 42.79 54.86 35.01
C ARG A 4 42.70 53.73 33.97
N GLN A 5 43.84 53.15 33.58
CA GLN A 5 43.86 52.01 32.64
C GLN A 5 43.35 50.73 33.31
N ALA A 6 43.74 50.45 34.56
CA ALA A 6 43.25 49.27 35.29
C ALA A 6 41.73 49.29 35.52
N MET A 7 41.15 50.47 35.75
CA MET A 7 39.69 50.63 35.87
C MET A 7 38.98 50.49 34.52
N SER A 8 39.57 51.01 33.44
CA SER A 8 39.04 50.83 32.08
C SER A 8 38.97 49.34 31.71
N ASP A 9 40.05 48.59 31.94
CA ASP A 9 40.13 47.16 31.64
C ASP A 9 39.15 46.33 32.49
N TYR A 10 38.92 46.74 33.74
CA TYR A 10 37.92 46.11 34.61
C TYR A 10 36.50 46.29 34.06
N TYR A 11 36.13 47.52 33.67
CA TYR A 11 34.81 47.78 33.10
C TYR A 11 34.61 47.11 31.74
N GLN A 12 35.65 47.04 30.91
CA GLN A 12 35.58 46.31 29.64
C GLN A 12 35.35 44.81 29.85
N LYS A 13 36.10 44.19 30.77
CA LYS A 13 35.89 42.78 31.12
C LYS A 13 34.52 42.52 31.75
N GLN A 14 33.97 43.49 32.47
CA GLN A 14 32.64 43.37 33.04
C GLN A 14 31.56 43.46 31.96
N GLN A 15 31.68 44.39 31.00
CA GLN A 15 30.77 44.49 29.86
C GLN A 15 30.81 43.24 28.98
N GLU A 16 31.99 42.66 28.74
CA GLU A 16 32.11 41.39 28.00
C GLU A 16 31.43 40.22 28.71
N ARG A 17 31.56 40.14 30.05
CA ARG A 17 30.88 39.11 30.85
C ARG A 17 29.37 39.29 30.85
N ASP A 18 28.89 40.52 30.96
CA ASP A 18 27.46 40.80 30.95
C ASP A 18 26.84 40.52 29.58
N PHE A 19 27.56 40.81 28.49
CA PHE A 19 27.14 40.44 27.14
C PHE A 19 27.09 38.92 26.95
N GLN A 20 28.10 38.19 27.42
CA GLN A 20 28.10 36.72 27.37
C GLN A 20 26.93 36.14 28.17
N LYS A 21 26.67 36.62 29.39
CA LYS A 21 25.52 36.19 30.20
C LYS A 21 24.20 36.43 29.49
N GLN A 22 23.99 37.60 28.91
CA GLN A 22 22.77 37.90 28.15
C GLN A 22 22.61 36.99 26.93
N SER A 23 23.71 36.64 26.25
CA SER A 23 23.65 35.70 25.12
C SER A 23 23.26 34.28 25.55
N PHE A 24 23.77 33.81 26.70
CA PHE A 24 23.41 32.51 27.27
C PHE A 24 21.96 32.48 27.77
N GLU A 25 21.49 33.54 28.42
CA GLU A 25 20.11 33.66 28.87
C GLU A 25 19.13 33.62 27.69
N ARG A 26 19.42 34.35 26.61
CA ARG A 26 18.62 34.32 25.37
C ARG A 26 18.59 32.92 24.74
N TYR A 27 19.74 32.26 24.65
CA TYR A 27 19.82 30.91 24.12
C TYR A 27 19.01 29.91 24.96
N ALA A 28 19.09 30.01 26.30
CA ALA A 28 18.33 29.16 27.20
C ALA A 28 16.81 29.41 27.07
N THR A 29 16.39 30.67 26.98
CA THR A 29 14.97 31.01 26.79
C THR A 29 14.44 30.50 25.45
N ASP A 30 15.17 30.70 24.36
CA ASP A 30 14.75 30.24 23.03
C ASP A 30 14.66 28.70 22.98
N HIS A 31 15.62 28.02 23.60
CA HIS A 31 15.62 26.55 23.68
C HIS A 31 14.42 26.02 24.50
N THR A 32 14.03 26.69 25.58
CA THR A 32 12.84 26.30 26.36
C THR A 32 11.53 26.54 25.60
N GLN A 33 11.45 27.62 24.82
CA GLN A 33 10.27 27.93 24.00
C GLN A 33 10.10 26.94 22.84
N VAL A 34 11.19 26.58 22.16
CA VAL A 34 11.18 25.56 21.10
C VAL A 34 10.79 24.19 21.65
N LYS A 35 11.33 23.80 22.82
CA LYS A 35 10.96 22.55 23.48
C LYS A 35 9.47 22.52 23.86
N ALA A 36 8.94 23.63 24.37
CA ALA A 36 7.52 23.75 24.70
C ALA A 36 6.62 23.71 23.45
N ALA A 37 7.06 24.32 22.33
CA ALA A 37 6.34 24.26 21.05
C ALA A 37 6.26 22.82 20.53
N ASN A 38 7.37 22.08 20.54
CA ASN A 38 7.40 20.68 20.09
C ASN A 38 6.47 19.78 20.90
N THR A 39 6.44 19.92 22.24
CA THR A 39 5.50 19.14 23.08
C THR A 39 4.02 19.47 22.82
N ARG A 40 3.72 20.68 22.31
CA ARG A 40 2.35 21.03 21.89
C ARG A 40 2.00 20.43 20.54
N PHE A 41 2.93 20.38 19.59
CA PHE A 41 2.75 19.70 18.31
C PHE A 41 2.50 18.20 18.51
N ASP A 42 3.29 17.52 19.33
CA ASP A 42 3.11 16.09 19.63
C ASP A 42 1.72 15.78 20.23
N ARG A 43 1.19 16.69 21.08
CA ARG A 43 -0.16 16.54 21.67
C ARG A 43 -1.28 16.83 20.67
N ILE A 44 -1.05 17.68 19.68
CA ILE A 44 -2.02 17.97 18.62
C ILE A 44 -2.09 16.78 17.66
N GLU A 45 -0.95 16.17 17.32
CA GLU A 45 -0.90 14.96 16.50
C GLU A 45 -1.54 13.76 17.20
N TYR A 46 -1.30 13.56 18.50
CA TYR A 46 -1.98 12.51 19.28
C TYR A 46 -3.50 12.67 19.32
N LYS A 47 -3.99 13.90 19.52
CA LYS A 47 -5.45 14.17 19.49
C LYS A 47 -6.05 14.01 18.09
N ALA A 48 -5.31 14.33 17.04
CA ALA A 48 -5.75 14.09 15.67
C ALA A 48 -5.81 12.59 15.31
N ALA A 49 -4.94 11.77 15.92
CA ALA A 49 -4.98 10.31 15.76
C ALA A 49 -6.14 9.66 16.53
N GLU A 50 -6.50 10.15 17.73
CA GLU A 50 -7.65 9.66 18.51
C GLU A 50 -9.01 10.06 17.92
N LEU A 51 -9.08 11.14 17.16
CA LEU A 51 -10.31 11.63 16.51
C LEU A 51 -10.55 11.06 15.10
N LYS A 52 -9.71 10.12 14.62
CA LYS A 52 -9.98 9.41 13.36
C LYS A 52 -11.24 8.54 13.54
N PRO A 53 -12.32 8.76 12.77
CA PRO A 53 -13.46 7.86 12.76
C PRO A 53 -12.97 6.45 12.39
N GLN A 54 -13.43 5.43 13.10
CA GLN A 54 -13.26 4.05 12.65
C GLN A 54 -14.15 3.86 11.42
N PHE A 55 -13.64 4.23 10.27
CA PHE A 55 -14.28 4.00 8.98
C PHE A 55 -14.37 2.49 8.74
N SER A 56 -15.46 2.08 8.09
CA SER A 56 -15.59 0.72 7.57
C SER A 56 -14.37 0.39 6.70
N ILE A 57 -13.97 -0.89 6.64
CA ILE A 57 -12.85 -1.35 5.77
C ILE A 57 -13.06 -0.88 4.32
N ASP A 58 -14.31 -0.78 3.86
CA ASP A 58 -14.64 -0.32 2.50
C ASP A 58 -14.53 1.20 2.33
N GLU A 59 -14.82 1.97 3.38
CA GLU A 59 -14.62 3.44 3.39
C GLU A 59 -13.13 3.78 3.47
N GLN A 60 -12.37 3.03 4.28
CA GLN A 60 -10.91 3.16 4.36
C GLN A 60 -10.26 2.84 3.01
N ARG A 61 -10.73 1.80 2.30
CA ARG A 61 -10.27 1.47 0.94
C ARG A 61 -10.55 2.59 -0.07
N MET A 62 -11.76 3.18 -0.05
CA MET A 62 -12.07 4.30 -0.94
C MET A 62 -11.21 5.53 -0.64
N ILE A 63 -10.92 5.80 0.64
CA ILE A 63 -10.01 6.89 1.03
C ILE A 63 -8.59 6.59 0.55
N ASP A 64 -8.07 5.38 0.76
CA ASP A 64 -6.72 4.99 0.32
C ASP A 64 -6.58 5.01 -1.21
N GLU A 65 -7.62 4.63 -1.96
CA GLU A 65 -7.66 4.72 -3.42
C GLU A 65 -7.70 6.18 -3.89
N TYR A 66 -8.51 7.03 -3.26
CA TYR A 66 -8.55 8.45 -3.56
C TYR A 66 -7.22 9.17 -3.21
N GLU A 67 -6.58 8.80 -2.10
CA GLU A 67 -5.26 9.30 -1.71
C GLU A 67 -4.18 8.84 -2.70
N LYS A 68 -4.24 7.59 -3.17
CA LYS A 68 -3.34 7.11 -4.24
C LYS A 68 -3.54 7.88 -5.53
N ASP A 69 -4.78 8.12 -5.95
CA ASP A 69 -5.08 8.92 -7.15
C ASP A 69 -4.56 10.36 -7.02
N LEU A 70 -4.68 10.97 -5.84
CA LEU A 70 -4.12 12.30 -5.57
C LEU A 70 -2.59 12.30 -5.60
N ILE A 71 -1.96 11.27 -5.03
CA ILE A 71 -0.49 11.11 -5.07
C ILE A 71 -0.01 10.89 -6.50
N GLU A 72 -0.71 10.08 -7.30
CA GLU A 72 -0.37 9.84 -8.70
C GLU A 72 -0.55 11.11 -9.54
N LYS A 73 -1.63 11.88 -9.33
CA LYS A 73 -1.82 13.18 -9.99
C LYS A 73 -0.75 14.18 -9.58
N ALA A 74 -0.42 14.28 -8.31
CA ALA A 74 0.64 15.17 -7.81
C ALA A 74 2.00 14.78 -8.39
N ARG A 75 2.32 13.48 -8.47
CA ARG A 75 3.54 12.98 -9.13
C ARG A 75 3.56 13.29 -10.62
N ALA A 76 2.46 13.07 -11.33
CA ALA A 76 2.36 13.41 -12.74
C ALA A 76 2.49 14.93 -12.99
N GLU A 77 1.95 15.77 -12.10
CA GLU A 77 2.13 17.23 -12.16
C GLU A 77 3.58 17.64 -11.87
N GLU A 78 4.25 17.03 -10.88
CA GLU A 78 5.67 17.25 -10.61
C GLU A 78 6.56 16.80 -11.77
N GLU A 79 6.31 15.63 -12.36
CA GLU A 79 7.04 15.12 -13.52
C GLU A 79 6.85 16.03 -14.75
N ASN A 80 5.62 16.46 -15.01
CA ASN A 80 5.33 17.42 -16.08
C ASN A 80 6.01 18.77 -15.84
N ARG A 81 6.03 19.25 -14.59
CA ARG A 81 6.72 20.49 -14.22
C ARG A 81 8.23 20.37 -14.37
N ALA A 82 8.83 19.25 -13.94
CA ALA A 82 10.24 18.96 -14.11
C ALA A 82 10.63 18.85 -15.60
N ALA A 83 9.79 18.20 -16.41
CA ALA A 83 9.99 18.10 -17.86
C ALA A 83 9.92 19.47 -18.54
N LEU A 84 8.98 20.34 -18.14
CA LEU A 84 8.89 21.71 -18.63
C LEU A 84 10.11 22.55 -18.20
N GLU A 85 10.55 22.43 -16.95
CA GLU A 85 11.73 23.14 -16.43
C GLU A 85 13.01 22.69 -17.14
N GLN A 86 13.15 21.39 -17.41
CA GLN A 86 14.26 20.85 -18.18
C GLN A 86 14.23 21.33 -19.64
N ALA A 87 13.06 21.32 -20.29
CA ALA A 87 12.91 21.84 -21.64
C ALA A 87 13.20 23.36 -21.73
N GLU A 88 12.84 24.13 -20.70
CA GLU A 88 13.20 25.55 -20.61
C GLU A 88 14.71 25.76 -20.40
N ALA A 89 15.34 24.95 -19.54
CA ALA A 89 16.78 24.99 -19.32
C ALA A 89 17.55 24.65 -20.60
N ASP A 90 17.12 23.62 -21.34
CA ASP A 90 17.72 23.24 -22.62
C ASP A 90 17.55 24.33 -23.68
N ARG A 91 16.38 24.97 -23.77
CA ARG A 91 16.17 26.12 -24.64
C ARG A 91 17.06 27.31 -24.28
N ARG A 92 17.23 27.60 -22.99
CA ARG A 92 18.14 28.67 -22.53
C ARG A 92 19.58 28.35 -22.89
N ASN A 93 20.06 27.14 -22.62
CA ASN A 93 21.41 26.70 -22.96
C ASN A 93 21.68 26.75 -24.48
N GLU A 94 20.74 26.29 -25.30
CA GLU A 94 20.87 26.35 -26.76
C GLU A 94 20.88 27.80 -27.25
N SER A 95 20.03 28.67 -26.69
CA SER A 95 20.02 30.10 -27.02
C SER A 95 21.34 30.79 -26.63
N GLU A 96 21.94 30.41 -25.49
CA GLU A 96 23.23 30.93 -25.07
C GLU A 96 24.36 30.43 -25.96
N ARG A 97 24.32 29.15 -26.37
CA ARG A 97 25.28 28.58 -27.33
C ARG A 97 25.25 29.34 -28.64
N ILE A 98 24.06 29.53 -29.23
CA ILE A 98 23.86 30.29 -30.47
C ILE A 98 24.31 31.75 -30.29
N ARG A 99 24.01 32.37 -29.14
CA ARG A 99 24.47 33.74 -28.83
C ARG A 99 26.00 33.83 -28.74
N LEU A 100 26.66 32.86 -28.12
CA LEU A 100 28.12 32.83 -28.00
C LEU A 100 28.79 32.55 -29.34
N GLU A 101 28.24 31.64 -30.15
CA GLU A 101 28.72 31.38 -31.51
C GLU A 101 28.56 32.58 -32.42
N SER A 102 27.40 33.26 -32.38
CA SER A 102 27.19 34.49 -33.15
C SER A 102 28.10 35.62 -32.69
N LYS A 103 28.36 35.77 -31.38
CA LYS A 103 29.39 36.69 -30.86
C LYS A 103 30.78 36.33 -31.35
N ARG A 104 31.17 35.05 -31.33
CA ARG A 104 32.47 34.57 -31.85
C ARG A 104 32.60 34.87 -33.35
N LYS A 105 31.58 34.55 -34.16
CA LYS A 105 31.55 34.86 -35.60
C LYS A 105 31.69 36.36 -35.83
N ARG A 106 30.93 37.18 -35.11
CA ARG A 106 31.02 38.63 -35.20
C ARG A 106 32.42 39.15 -34.86
N ILE A 107 33.07 38.64 -33.81
CA ILE A 107 34.46 39.01 -33.48
C ILE A 107 35.40 38.59 -34.61
N LEU A 108 35.30 37.34 -35.11
CA LEU A 108 36.13 36.86 -36.22
C LEU A 108 35.93 37.66 -37.53
N GLU A 109 34.74 38.21 -37.74
CA GLU A 109 34.38 39.00 -38.92
C GLU A 109 34.61 40.51 -38.77
N GLN A 110 34.66 41.05 -37.55
CA GLN A 110 34.80 42.50 -37.32
C GLN A 110 36.20 42.88 -36.83
N ASP A 111 36.91 41.97 -36.17
CA ASP A 111 38.26 42.21 -35.67
C ASP A 111 39.27 42.18 -36.83
N GLN A 112 40.02 43.27 -36.97
CA GLN A 112 40.97 43.46 -38.04
C GLN A 112 42.23 42.61 -37.85
N ASP A 113 42.68 42.44 -36.60
CA ASP A 113 43.87 41.65 -36.28
C ASP A 113 43.68 40.17 -36.63
N LEU A 114 42.48 39.63 -36.40
CA LEU A 114 42.13 38.25 -36.74
C LEU A 114 41.99 38.04 -38.26
N LYS A 115 41.52 39.05 -39.01
CA LYS A 115 41.51 39.02 -40.47
C LYS A 115 42.92 39.02 -41.03
N ASP A 116 43.80 39.84 -40.48
CA ASP A 116 45.19 39.95 -40.95
C ASP A 116 45.99 38.69 -40.58
N LEU A 117 45.75 38.09 -39.40
CA LEU A 117 46.26 36.76 -39.05
C LEU A 117 45.76 35.66 -39.99
N ARG A 118 44.47 35.65 -40.35
CA ARG A 118 43.93 34.69 -41.33
C ARG A 118 44.57 34.86 -42.70
N ARG A 119 44.77 36.10 -43.16
CA ARG A 119 45.49 36.39 -44.41
C ARG A 119 46.95 35.92 -44.34
N ALA A 120 47.62 36.14 -43.21
CA ALA A 120 48.99 35.68 -42.99
C ALA A 120 49.09 34.14 -42.97
N ILE A 121 48.14 33.45 -42.34
CA ILE A 121 48.06 31.99 -42.36
C ILE A 121 47.83 31.48 -43.79
N ASN A 122 46.86 32.04 -44.52
CA ASN A 122 46.61 31.67 -45.91
C ASN A 122 47.84 31.95 -46.80
N ALA A 123 48.55 33.06 -46.56
CA ALA A 123 49.79 33.40 -47.26
C ALA A 123 50.92 32.42 -46.92
N ALA A 124 51.02 31.97 -45.66
CA ALA A 124 51.98 30.96 -45.23
C ALA A 124 51.67 29.57 -45.81
N GLU A 125 50.40 29.18 -45.89
CA GLU A 125 49.95 27.93 -46.49
C GLU A 125 50.22 27.91 -48.00
N THR A 126 49.90 29.00 -48.70
CA THR A 126 50.21 29.15 -50.13
C THR A 126 51.72 29.22 -50.38
N SER A 127 52.49 29.88 -49.52
CA SER A 127 53.96 29.87 -49.56
C SER A 127 54.54 28.46 -49.38
N LYS A 128 54.01 27.69 -48.43
CA LYS A 128 54.39 26.28 -48.21
C LYS A 128 54.06 25.42 -49.43
N ALA A 129 52.86 25.56 -49.99
CA ALA A 129 52.45 24.84 -51.20
C ALA A 129 53.36 25.20 -52.40
N ASN A 130 53.68 26.48 -52.58
CA ASN A 130 54.60 26.94 -53.62
C ASN A 130 56.01 26.37 -53.44
N HIS A 131 56.51 26.31 -52.19
CA HIS A 131 57.83 25.73 -51.91
C HIS A 131 57.86 24.23 -52.23
N GLN A 132 56.81 23.49 -51.87
CA GLN A 132 56.69 22.06 -52.22
C GLN A 132 56.62 21.85 -53.74
N MET A 133 55.87 22.68 -54.45
CA MET A 133 55.80 22.64 -55.91
C MET A 133 57.16 22.95 -56.55
N MET A 134 57.87 23.98 -56.08
CA MET A 134 59.21 24.33 -56.57
C MET A 134 60.22 23.20 -56.33
N PHE A 135 60.15 22.55 -55.17
CA PHE A 135 60.98 21.39 -54.86
C PHE A 135 60.70 20.22 -55.80
N ALA A 136 59.42 19.89 -56.04
CA ALA A 136 59.01 18.85 -56.98
C ALA A 136 59.46 19.16 -58.43
N ASN A 137 59.33 20.42 -58.87
CA ASN A 137 59.79 20.84 -60.19
C ASN A 137 61.31 20.75 -60.32
N ARG A 138 62.06 21.07 -59.26
CA ARG A 138 63.53 20.91 -59.24
C ARG A 138 63.92 19.44 -59.37
N GLN A 139 63.26 18.54 -58.66
CA GLN A 139 63.52 17.10 -58.79
C GLN A 139 63.25 16.60 -60.22
N LYS A 140 62.14 17.03 -60.84
CA LYS A 140 61.84 16.70 -62.24
C LYS A 140 62.87 17.29 -63.22
N ALA A 141 63.36 18.51 -62.96
CA ALA A 141 64.41 19.13 -63.77
C ALA A 141 65.75 18.38 -63.64
N GLU A 142 66.08 17.90 -62.45
CA GLU A 142 67.27 17.06 -62.23
C GLU A 142 67.13 15.69 -62.90
N GLU A 143 65.96 15.07 -62.84
CA GLU A 143 65.64 13.80 -63.52
C GLU A 143 65.70 13.92 -65.05
N THR A 144 65.09 14.97 -65.62
CA THR A 144 65.16 15.24 -67.07
C THR A 144 66.58 15.50 -67.54
N ARG A 145 67.36 16.29 -66.79
CA ARG A 145 68.78 16.52 -67.11
C ARG A 145 69.61 15.23 -67.07
N LEU A 146 69.38 14.35 -66.09
CA LEU A 146 70.07 13.06 -66.03
C LEU A 146 69.71 12.15 -67.22
N ASN A 147 68.43 12.15 -67.62
CA ASN A 147 67.97 11.40 -68.79
C ASN A 147 68.57 11.96 -70.10
N GLU A 148 68.65 13.28 -70.26
CA GLU A 148 69.31 13.93 -71.41
C GLU A 148 70.80 13.59 -71.46
N GLN A 149 71.51 13.65 -70.33
CA GLN A 149 72.93 13.27 -70.26
C GLN A 149 73.17 11.80 -70.61
N ALA A 150 72.27 10.89 -70.22
CA ALA A 150 72.36 9.48 -70.59
C ALA A 150 72.17 9.26 -72.10
N LEU A 151 71.20 9.95 -72.72
CA LEU A 151 70.97 9.92 -74.17
C LEU A 151 72.15 10.52 -74.95
N GLU A 152 72.71 11.64 -74.48
CA GLU A 152 73.90 12.25 -75.07
C GLU A 152 75.10 11.32 -75.03
N GLN A 153 75.36 10.66 -73.89
CA GLN A 153 76.44 9.67 -73.76
C GLN A 153 76.25 8.48 -74.70
N GLN A 154 75.03 7.99 -74.86
CA GLN A 154 74.71 6.93 -75.80
C GLN A 154 74.97 7.36 -77.25
N SER A 155 74.56 8.58 -77.61
CA SER A 155 74.79 9.14 -78.96
C SER A 155 76.27 9.37 -79.28
N LEU A 156 77.06 9.82 -78.29
CA LEU A 156 78.50 10.01 -78.43
C LEU A 156 79.21 8.67 -78.64
N ALA A 157 78.83 7.63 -77.88
CA ALA A 157 79.39 6.29 -78.05
C ALA A 157 79.11 5.70 -79.44
N GLU A 158 77.91 5.92 -79.99
CA GLU A 158 77.54 5.50 -81.34
C GLU A 158 78.34 6.26 -82.43
N LEU A 159 78.56 7.56 -82.25
CA LEU A 159 79.37 8.38 -83.16
C LEU A 159 80.85 8.01 -83.13
N GLU A 160 81.43 7.76 -81.96
CA GLU A 160 82.82 7.30 -81.82
C GLU A 160 83.05 5.94 -82.49
N ALA A 161 82.10 5.01 -82.34
CA ALA A 161 82.15 3.71 -83.01
C ALA A 161 82.09 3.85 -84.54
N ARG A 162 81.33 4.82 -85.06
CA ARG A 162 81.24 5.11 -86.50
C ARG A 162 82.51 5.78 -87.04
N ASN A 163 83.09 6.74 -86.32
CA ASN A 163 84.30 7.45 -86.74
C ASN A 163 85.53 6.53 -86.82
N LYS A 164 85.69 5.60 -85.86
CA LYS A 164 86.77 4.59 -85.92
C LYS A 164 86.72 3.78 -87.22
N ARG A 165 85.53 3.33 -87.64
CA ARG A 165 85.35 2.59 -88.90
C ARG A 165 85.77 3.39 -90.14
N ILE A 166 85.50 4.69 -90.17
CA ILE A 166 85.85 5.56 -91.30
C ILE A 166 87.37 5.83 -91.35
N GLN A 167 88.01 5.92 -90.19
CA GLN A 167 89.45 6.22 -90.10
C GLN A 167 90.29 5.03 -90.58
N ASP A 168 89.91 3.80 -90.20
CA ASP A 168 90.56 2.58 -90.66
C ASP A 168 90.52 2.43 -92.20
N GLU A 169 89.45 2.88 -92.86
CA GLU A 169 89.33 2.88 -94.32
C GLU A 169 90.20 3.93 -95.03
N ARG A 170 90.57 5.04 -94.36
CA ARG A 170 91.39 6.12 -94.94
C ARG A 170 92.87 5.81 -94.90
N ASP A 171 93.36 5.29 -93.78
CA ASP A 171 94.80 5.02 -93.58
C ASP A 171 95.31 3.97 -94.59
N ALA A 172 94.46 3.01 -94.97
CA ALA A 172 94.75 2.04 -96.01
C ALA A 172 95.03 2.67 -97.41
N LYS A 173 94.43 3.83 -97.73
CA LYS A 173 94.57 4.48 -99.03
C LYS A 173 95.78 5.41 -99.12
N GLN A 174 96.18 6.02 -98.01
CA GLN A 174 97.25 7.05 -98.00
C GLN A 174 98.66 6.45 -98.13
N LEU A 175 98.86 5.23 -97.62
CA LEU A 175 100.15 4.54 -97.68
C LEU A 175 100.59 4.19 -99.12
N GLN A 176 99.64 4.06 -100.05
CA GLN A 176 99.92 3.81 -101.47
C GLN A 176 100.54 5.01 -102.20
N ILE A 177 100.23 6.24 -101.81
CA ILE A 177 100.59 7.45 -102.55
C ILE A 177 102.02 7.93 -102.23
N GLN A 178 102.50 7.71 -101.00
CA GLN A 178 103.78 8.25 -100.52
C GLN A 178 105.02 7.57 -101.11
N GLN A 179 104.90 6.38 -101.68
CA GLN A 179 106.04 5.66 -102.25
C GLN A 179 106.48 6.23 -103.61
N GLU A 180 105.64 7.00 -104.31
CA GLU A 180 105.92 7.46 -105.68
C GLU A 180 106.69 8.80 -105.76
N THR A 181 106.73 9.62 -104.70
CA THR A 181 107.22 11.01 -104.76
C THR A 181 108.67 11.26 -104.33
N TYR A 182 109.39 10.27 -103.80
CA TYR A 182 110.67 10.49 -103.11
C TYR A 182 111.92 10.64 -104.02
N ASN A 183 111.86 10.38 -105.33
CA ASN A 183 113.07 10.28 -106.18
C ASN A 183 113.56 11.58 -106.89
N PHE A 184 113.04 12.78 -106.60
CA PHE A 184 113.28 13.96 -107.48
C PHE A 184 114.18 15.11 -106.95
N MET A 185 114.45 15.27 -105.65
CA MET A 185 115.07 16.52 -105.14
C MET A 185 116.47 16.35 -104.52
N LEU A 186 117.56 16.31 -105.30
CA LEU A 186 118.93 16.32 -104.71
C LEU A 186 120.10 16.93 -105.53
N GLN A 187 119.93 18.06 -106.24
CA GLN A 187 121.08 18.78 -106.83
C GLN A 187 120.92 20.31 -106.77
N MET A 188 122.05 21.01 -106.54
CA MET A 188 122.31 22.49 -106.52
C MET A 188 122.32 23.12 -105.11
N ALA A 189 123.31 23.89 -104.64
CA ALA A 189 124.58 24.39 -105.17
C ALA A 189 125.39 25.10 -104.05
N GLU A 190 126.72 25.18 -104.20
CA GLU A 190 127.69 25.93 -103.38
C GLU A 190 128.33 27.12 -104.17
N GLN A 191 129.20 27.90 -103.50
CA GLN A 191 130.19 28.93 -103.96
C GLN A 191 129.77 30.39 -103.65
N LYS A 192 130.61 31.33 -103.19
CA LYS A 192 132.06 31.54 -103.40
C LYS A 192 132.59 32.69 -102.49
N GLU A 193 133.86 32.63 -102.12
CA GLU A 193 134.64 33.70 -101.46
C GLU A 193 136.00 33.89 -102.17
N ALA A 194 136.71 34.97 -101.82
CA ALA A 194 138.16 35.22 -101.90
C ALA A 194 138.70 36.20 -102.96
N LYS A 195 139.43 37.22 -102.46
CA LYS A 195 140.78 37.68 -102.89
C LYS A 195 141.13 39.04 -102.24
N ARG A 196 141.93 39.08 -101.15
CA ARG A 196 142.50 40.35 -100.62
C ARG A 196 143.67 40.17 -99.62
N GLN A 197 144.84 39.67 -100.04
CA GLN A 197 145.94 39.33 -99.10
C GLN A 197 147.33 39.97 -99.36
N ALA A 198 147.45 41.12 -100.03
CA ALA A 198 148.77 41.75 -100.22
C ALA A 198 149.08 42.92 -99.25
N GLU A 199 148.09 43.55 -98.60
CA GLU A 199 148.30 44.67 -97.63
C GLU A 199 148.82 44.21 -96.24
N LEU A 200 149.07 42.91 -96.07
CA LEU A 200 149.17 42.25 -94.78
C LEU A 200 150.44 42.53 -93.99
N TYR A 201 151.57 42.87 -94.63
CA TYR A 201 152.85 42.79 -93.91
C TYR A 201 153.27 44.06 -93.16
N GLU A 202 152.98 45.27 -93.65
CA GLU A 202 153.31 46.51 -92.92
C GLU A 202 152.24 46.93 -91.89
N LYS A 203 150.97 46.56 -92.11
CA LYS A 203 149.90 46.76 -91.11
C LYS A 203 150.12 45.91 -89.86
N ASN A 204 150.71 44.72 -89.99
CA ASN A 204 150.86 43.73 -88.92
C ASN A 204 151.66 44.22 -87.69
N GLU A 205 152.64 45.12 -87.84
CA GLU A 205 153.49 45.53 -86.71
C GLU A 205 152.86 46.65 -85.85
N ILE A 206 152.21 47.62 -86.51
CA ILE A 206 151.38 48.63 -85.84
C ILE A 206 150.12 47.97 -85.25
N GLU A 207 149.53 47.01 -85.96
CA GLU A 207 148.46 46.17 -85.46
C GLU A 207 148.88 45.41 -84.21
N ARG A 208 150.09 44.81 -84.12
CA ARG A 208 150.52 44.10 -82.91
C ARG A 208 150.50 44.96 -81.65
N LYS A 209 150.94 46.23 -81.73
CA LYS A 209 150.94 47.15 -80.57
C LYS A 209 149.54 47.63 -80.21
N LEU A 210 148.71 47.94 -81.21
CA LEU A 210 147.30 48.28 -80.99
C LEU A 210 146.51 47.09 -80.42
N VAL A 211 146.77 45.89 -80.92
CA VAL A 211 146.19 44.62 -80.47
C VAL A 211 146.62 44.32 -79.03
N GLN A 212 147.88 44.55 -78.64
CA GLN A 212 148.29 44.38 -77.24
C GLN A 212 147.55 45.32 -76.29
N LEU A 213 147.41 46.60 -76.64
CA LEU A 213 146.63 47.56 -75.86
C LEU A 213 145.14 47.19 -75.80
N GLU A 214 144.58 46.72 -76.91
CA GLU A 214 143.17 46.34 -76.99
C GLU A 214 142.89 45.02 -76.26
N ILE A 215 143.84 44.07 -76.27
CA ILE A 215 143.81 42.86 -75.46
C ILE A 215 143.82 43.23 -73.98
N GLN A 216 144.66 44.18 -73.56
CA GLN A 216 144.76 44.58 -72.16
C GLN A 216 143.46 45.25 -71.68
N LYS A 217 142.88 46.15 -72.48
CA LYS A 217 141.55 46.72 -72.20
C LYS A 217 140.45 45.66 -72.18
N ALA A 218 140.50 44.68 -73.08
CA ALA A 218 139.53 43.59 -73.11
C ALA A 218 139.64 42.69 -71.87
N LEU A 219 140.86 42.45 -71.37
CA LEU A 219 141.10 41.71 -70.12
C LEU A 219 140.59 42.47 -68.90
N ASP A 220 140.85 43.78 -68.81
CA ASP A 220 140.35 44.62 -67.71
C ASP A 220 138.81 44.70 -67.71
N ALA A 221 138.20 44.88 -68.89
CA ALA A 221 136.75 44.88 -69.04
C ALA A 221 136.13 43.51 -68.69
N ARG A 222 136.78 42.41 -69.09
CA ARG A 222 136.39 41.04 -68.71
C ARG A 222 136.46 40.84 -67.20
N GLN A 223 137.50 41.36 -66.56
CA GLN A 223 137.70 41.24 -65.12
C GLN A 223 136.66 42.06 -64.33
N GLN A 224 136.33 43.28 -64.79
CA GLN A 224 135.23 44.09 -64.24
C GLN A 224 133.87 43.40 -64.41
N GLN A 225 133.61 42.78 -65.57
CA GLN A 225 132.38 42.04 -65.82
C GLN A 225 132.25 40.79 -64.91
N ILE A 226 133.36 40.09 -64.68
CA ILE A 226 133.40 38.96 -63.73
C ILE A 226 133.14 39.45 -62.30
N GLN A 227 133.71 40.58 -61.88
CA GLN A 227 133.44 41.14 -60.55
C GLN A 227 131.98 41.60 -60.39
N ALA A 228 131.40 42.22 -61.42
CA ALA A 228 129.99 42.64 -61.41
C ALA A 228 129.04 41.44 -61.29
N THR A 229 129.27 40.37 -62.04
CA THR A 229 128.46 39.14 -61.95
C THR A 229 128.64 38.43 -60.60
N GLN A 230 129.85 38.39 -60.04
CA GLN A 230 130.08 37.86 -58.69
C GLN A 230 129.37 38.69 -57.61
N ASN A 231 129.33 40.02 -57.74
CA ASN A 231 128.61 40.87 -56.79
C ASN A 231 127.09 40.71 -56.90
N GLN A 232 126.55 40.60 -58.12
CA GLN A 232 125.13 40.30 -58.34
C GLN A 232 124.75 38.92 -57.76
N HIS A 233 125.59 37.90 -57.96
CA HIS A 233 125.38 36.59 -57.37
C HIS A 233 125.41 36.64 -55.84
N LYS A 234 126.35 37.37 -55.23
CA LYS A 234 126.40 37.55 -53.78
C LYS A 234 125.15 38.25 -53.24
N GLN A 235 124.64 39.25 -53.96
CA GLN A 235 123.41 39.96 -53.58
C GLN A 235 122.19 39.04 -53.69
N ALA A 236 122.03 38.32 -54.80
CA ALA A 236 120.92 37.38 -54.99
C ALA A 236 120.88 36.26 -53.94
N VAL A 237 122.06 35.77 -53.50
CA VAL A 237 122.15 34.78 -52.41
C VAL A 237 121.69 35.40 -51.07
N ARG A 238 122.09 36.63 -50.76
CA ARG A 238 121.64 37.33 -49.53
C ARG A 238 120.13 37.56 -49.53
N ASP A 239 119.58 38.01 -50.66
CA ASP A 239 118.14 38.29 -50.79
C ASP A 239 117.32 36.99 -50.68
N ARG A 240 117.81 35.89 -51.28
CA ARG A 240 117.20 34.55 -51.13
C ARG A 240 117.20 34.09 -49.68
N ASP A 241 118.33 34.23 -48.99
CA ASP A 241 118.46 33.77 -47.61
C ASP A 241 117.61 34.63 -46.64
N GLN A 242 117.46 35.94 -46.90
CA GLN A 242 116.52 36.80 -46.18
C GLN A 242 115.07 36.38 -46.41
N PHE A 243 114.66 36.15 -47.67
CA PHE A 243 113.32 35.69 -48.00
C PHE A 243 112.96 34.36 -47.31
N LEU A 244 113.90 33.41 -47.26
CA LEU A 244 113.68 32.14 -46.56
C LEU A 244 113.48 32.33 -45.06
N ARG A 245 114.27 33.19 -44.41
CA ARG A 245 114.10 33.53 -42.99
C ARG A 245 112.77 34.20 -42.71
N ASP A 246 112.36 35.14 -43.56
CA ASP A 246 111.08 35.83 -43.42
C ASP A 246 109.90 34.86 -43.61
N LYS A 247 110.00 33.95 -44.59
CA LYS A 247 109.00 32.90 -44.82
C LYS A 247 108.87 31.96 -43.62
N GLU A 248 109.97 31.53 -43.03
CA GLU A 248 109.97 30.70 -41.81
C GLU A 248 109.35 31.42 -40.61
N LEU A 249 109.62 32.73 -40.46
CA LEU A 249 109.03 33.56 -39.41
C LEU A 249 107.51 33.71 -39.56
N VAL A 250 107.03 33.91 -40.78
CA VAL A 250 105.58 33.99 -41.07
C VAL A 250 104.91 32.65 -40.77
N GLN A 251 105.49 31.53 -41.21
CA GLN A 251 104.95 30.20 -40.93
C GLN A 251 104.87 29.90 -39.42
N LYS A 252 105.90 30.28 -38.65
CA LYS A 252 105.87 30.13 -37.18
C LYS A 252 104.77 30.96 -36.53
N LYS A 253 104.59 32.22 -36.96
CA LYS A 253 103.54 33.10 -36.44
C LYS A 253 102.13 32.60 -36.80
N GLU A 254 101.93 32.08 -37.99
CA GLU A 254 100.65 31.47 -38.40
C GLU A 254 100.35 30.21 -37.61
N ALA A 255 101.35 29.34 -37.38
CA ALA A 255 101.20 28.15 -36.56
C ALA A 255 100.87 28.48 -35.09
N GLU A 256 101.47 29.52 -34.52
CA GLU A 256 101.13 30.01 -33.17
C GLU A 256 99.71 30.58 -33.11
N ARG A 257 99.27 31.34 -34.13
CA ARG A 257 97.88 31.84 -34.20
C ARG A 257 96.87 30.71 -34.29
N ALA A 258 97.12 29.72 -35.15
CA ALA A 258 96.25 28.55 -35.28
C ALA A 258 96.14 27.77 -33.96
N ARG A 259 97.25 27.58 -33.22
CA ARG A 259 97.24 26.94 -31.90
C ARG A 259 96.42 27.75 -30.89
N ASN A 260 96.59 29.07 -30.86
CA ASN A 260 95.83 29.94 -29.95
C ASN A 260 94.33 29.93 -30.27
N GLU A 261 93.96 29.91 -31.55
CA GLU A 261 92.55 29.79 -31.98
C GLU A 261 91.96 28.43 -31.59
N GLU A 262 92.69 27.33 -31.75
CA GLU A 262 92.26 26.00 -31.29
C GLU A 262 92.07 25.94 -29.76
N GLU A 263 92.96 26.56 -28.98
CA GLU A 263 92.83 26.64 -27.52
C GLU A 263 91.59 27.46 -27.11
N GLN A 264 91.31 28.57 -27.80
CA GLN A 264 90.10 29.36 -27.57
C GLN A 264 88.83 28.58 -27.91
N ILE A 265 88.84 27.80 -29.01
CA ILE A 265 87.72 26.93 -29.39
C ILE A 265 87.47 25.86 -28.31
N LYS A 266 88.53 25.21 -27.81
CA LYS A 266 88.42 24.20 -26.73
C LYS A 266 87.84 24.81 -25.46
N LEU A 267 88.29 26.01 -25.08
CA LEU A 267 87.82 26.71 -23.89
C LEU A 267 86.34 27.11 -24.02
N HIS A 268 85.94 27.60 -25.20
CA HIS A 268 84.53 27.88 -25.49
C HIS A 268 83.66 26.61 -25.44
N GLN A 269 84.13 25.49 -26.01
CA GLN A 269 83.42 24.20 -25.96
C GLN A 269 83.25 23.68 -24.52
N GLN A 270 84.29 23.81 -23.68
CA GLN A 270 84.19 23.45 -22.26
C GLN A 270 83.14 24.28 -21.52
N ILE A 271 83.07 25.59 -21.77
CA ILE A 271 82.05 26.47 -21.18
C ILE A 271 80.65 26.08 -21.63
N GLN A 272 80.45 25.74 -22.92
CA GLN A 272 79.15 25.29 -23.43
C GLN A 272 78.72 23.97 -22.77
N PHE A 273 79.64 23.01 -22.66
CA PHE A 273 79.37 21.74 -21.98
C PHE A 273 78.99 21.94 -20.51
N GLN A 274 79.67 22.85 -19.79
CA GLN A 274 79.30 23.20 -18.41
C GLN A 274 77.88 23.79 -18.35
N ARG A 275 77.52 24.70 -19.25
CA ARG A 275 76.15 25.26 -19.30
C ARG A 275 75.09 24.20 -19.61
N GLU A 276 75.39 23.25 -20.49
CA GLU A 276 74.47 22.14 -20.80
C GLU A 276 74.28 21.21 -19.61
N THR A 277 75.36 20.86 -18.91
CA THR A 277 75.29 20.04 -17.69
C THR A 277 74.53 20.75 -16.56
N GLU A 278 74.72 22.06 -16.38
CA GLU A 278 73.94 22.87 -15.44
C GLU A 278 72.45 22.88 -15.80
N ARG A 279 72.10 23.06 -17.08
CA ARG A 279 70.70 22.99 -17.55
C ARG A 279 70.10 21.60 -17.33
N ALA A 280 70.85 20.54 -17.60
CA ALA A 280 70.40 19.18 -17.35
C ALA A 280 70.15 18.92 -15.85
N ASN A 281 71.02 19.43 -14.98
CA ASN A 281 70.85 19.34 -13.53
C ASN A 281 69.65 20.15 -13.04
N ALA A 282 69.43 21.36 -13.56
CA ALA A 282 68.25 22.16 -13.25
C ALA A 282 66.95 21.45 -13.67
N ASN A 283 66.95 20.77 -14.83
CA ASN A 283 65.81 19.97 -15.27
C ASN A 283 65.56 18.76 -14.36
N LYS A 284 66.62 18.06 -13.91
CA LYS A 284 66.49 16.97 -12.92
C LYS A 284 65.88 17.45 -11.59
N ILE A 285 66.26 18.65 -11.13
CA ILE A 285 65.67 19.23 -9.92
C ILE A 285 64.18 19.53 -10.13
N ARG A 286 63.80 20.07 -11.30
CA ARG A 286 62.39 20.33 -11.63
C ARG A 286 61.56 19.04 -11.69
N THR A 287 62.09 17.96 -12.28
CA THR A 287 61.37 16.68 -12.32
C THR A 287 61.18 16.11 -10.91
N LEU A 288 62.20 16.17 -10.05
CA LEU A 288 62.07 15.74 -8.64
C LEU A 288 61.03 16.56 -7.87
N GLN A 289 60.96 17.87 -8.11
CA GLN A 289 59.94 18.73 -7.50
C GLN A 289 58.53 18.38 -8.00
N PHE A 290 58.40 18.06 -9.29
CA PHE A 290 57.14 17.62 -9.87
C PHE A 290 56.69 16.28 -9.31
N ASP A 291 57.61 15.31 -9.17
CA ASP A 291 57.32 14.01 -8.58
C ASP A 291 56.91 14.15 -7.10
N ALA A 292 57.56 15.02 -6.34
CA ALA A 292 57.17 15.32 -4.96
C ALA A 292 55.76 15.96 -4.87
N LEU A 293 55.39 16.81 -5.83
CA LEU A 293 54.05 17.37 -5.93
C LEU A 293 53.02 16.26 -6.21
N LEU A 294 53.31 15.37 -7.16
CA LEU A 294 52.45 14.22 -7.49
C LEU A 294 52.25 13.29 -6.30
N GLN A 295 53.31 13.00 -5.53
CA GLN A 295 53.19 12.20 -4.30
C GLN A 295 52.28 12.87 -3.26
N LYS A 296 52.44 14.18 -3.02
CA LYS A 296 51.52 14.93 -2.13
C LYS A 296 50.08 14.87 -2.62
N MET A 297 49.86 15.02 -3.93
CA MET A 297 48.51 14.88 -4.51
C MET A 297 47.94 13.47 -4.29
N ALA A 298 48.73 12.42 -4.52
CA ALA A 298 48.31 11.04 -4.28
C ALA A 298 47.97 10.80 -2.80
N GLU A 299 48.76 11.32 -1.85
CA GLU A 299 48.45 11.25 -0.43
C GLU A 299 47.15 11.98 -0.06
N THR A 300 46.91 13.17 -0.64
CA THR A 300 45.66 13.91 -0.39
C THR A 300 44.44 13.16 -0.93
N ASN A 301 44.56 12.52 -2.10
CA ASN A 301 43.50 11.67 -2.65
C ASN A 301 43.25 10.45 -1.76
N ARG A 302 44.30 9.73 -1.33
CA ARG A 302 44.15 8.60 -0.39
C ARG A 302 43.48 9.02 0.91
N ARG A 303 43.84 10.18 1.47
CA ARG A 303 43.19 10.73 2.68
C ARG A 303 41.72 11.08 2.43
N ARG A 304 41.37 11.56 1.23
CA ARG A 304 39.99 11.87 0.85
C ARG A 304 39.17 10.60 0.67
N GLU A 305 39.70 9.58 -0.01
CA GLU A 305 39.07 8.27 -0.17
C GLU A 305 38.83 7.59 1.18
N ALA A 306 39.82 7.58 2.08
CA ALA A 306 39.65 7.03 3.42
C ALA A 306 38.58 7.77 4.25
N LYS A 307 38.43 9.10 4.05
CA LYS A 307 37.33 9.87 4.66
C LYS A 307 35.97 9.49 4.08
N LEU A 308 35.89 9.30 2.76
CA LEU A 308 34.65 8.88 2.10
C LEU A 308 34.22 7.48 2.57
N GLN A 309 35.16 6.54 2.63
CA GLN A 309 34.90 5.19 3.16
C GLN A 309 34.37 5.24 4.60
N LYS A 310 35.02 6.01 5.50
CA LYS A 310 34.51 6.18 6.88
C LYS A 310 33.10 6.80 6.93
N MET A 311 32.79 7.72 6.02
CA MET A 311 31.45 8.31 5.94
C MET A 311 30.42 7.30 5.40
N GLU A 312 30.81 6.42 4.49
CA GLU A 312 29.97 5.31 4.01
C GLU A 312 29.75 4.26 5.09
N ASP A 313 30.79 3.87 5.83
CA ASP A 313 30.69 2.95 6.96
C ASP A 313 29.72 3.50 8.02
N LEU A 314 29.84 4.78 8.38
CA LEU A 314 28.91 5.44 9.31
C LEU A 314 27.47 5.49 8.75
N ARG A 315 27.30 5.69 7.44
CA ARG A 315 25.96 5.65 6.81
C ARG A 315 25.35 4.26 6.90
N ILE A 316 26.14 3.21 6.67
CA ILE A 316 25.71 1.82 6.79
C ILE A 316 25.33 1.51 8.25
N GLU A 317 26.15 1.92 9.21
CA GLU A 317 25.89 1.73 10.64
C GLU A 317 24.60 2.44 11.09
N ILE A 318 24.38 3.68 10.65
CA ILE A 318 23.13 4.41 10.91
C ILE A 318 21.93 3.70 10.26
N ALA A 319 22.07 3.22 9.02
CA ALA A 319 21.00 2.48 8.34
C ALA A 319 20.64 1.18 9.07
N GLN A 320 21.65 0.41 9.49
CA GLN A 320 21.47 -0.81 10.29
C GLN A 320 20.78 -0.50 11.62
N PHE A 321 21.23 0.54 12.34
CA PHE A 321 20.61 0.96 13.60
C PHE A 321 19.12 1.31 13.42
N LEU A 322 18.78 2.09 12.38
CA LEU A 322 17.39 2.45 12.09
C LEU A 322 16.54 1.24 11.68
N GLU A 323 17.13 0.28 10.98
CA GLU A 323 16.45 -0.96 10.59
C GLU A 323 16.18 -1.85 11.80
N GLU A 324 17.15 -2.00 12.71
CA GLU A 324 16.96 -2.69 13.99
C GLU A 324 15.88 -2.01 14.86
N GLU A 325 15.85 -0.68 14.91
CA GLU A 325 14.84 0.07 15.64
C GLU A 325 13.44 -0.14 15.06
N LYS A 326 13.31 -0.13 13.73
CA LYS A 326 12.06 -0.48 13.04
C LYS A 326 11.63 -1.92 13.32
N GLN A 327 12.57 -2.87 13.31
CA GLN A 327 12.26 -4.26 13.65
C GLN A 327 11.78 -4.40 15.09
N LYS A 328 12.42 -3.71 16.04
CA LYS A 328 11.96 -3.67 17.44
C LYS A 328 10.57 -3.05 17.57
N GLN A 329 10.28 -1.97 16.85
CA GLN A 329 8.94 -1.35 16.84
C GLN A 329 7.88 -2.31 16.29
N ARG A 330 8.16 -2.99 15.17
CA ARG A 330 7.24 -4.00 14.61
C ARG A 330 7.00 -5.14 15.60
N TYR A 331 8.06 -5.64 16.23
CA TYR A 331 7.94 -6.69 17.24
C TYR A 331 7.10 -6.26 18.45
N LEU A 332 7.26 -5.01 18.92
CA LEU A 332 6.44 -4.47 20.00
C LEU A 332 4.98 -4.32 19.58
N GLN A 333 4.71 -3.85 18.35
CA GLN A 333 3.35 -3.77 17.80
C GLN A 333 2.70 -5.15 17.70
N ASP A 334 3.41 -6.15 17.21
CA ASP A 334 2.92 -7.54 17.14
C ASP A 334 2.64 -8.09 18.55
N GLN A 335 3.49 -7.80 19.53
CA GLN A 335 3.22 -8.17 20.93
C GLN A 335 1.98 -7.46 21.50
N GLU A 336 1.79 -6.18 21.22
CA GLU A 336 0.61 -5.43 21.67
C GLU A 336 -0.67 -5.96 21.02
N GLN A 337 -0.64 -6.26 19.72
CA GLN A 337 -1.75 -6.89 19.01
C GLN A 337 -2.06 -8.27 19.58
N ALA A 338 -1.05 -9.10 19.85
CA ALA A 338 -1.23 -10.40 20.48
C ALA A 338 -1.83 -10.29 21.90
N ARG A 339 -1.41 -9.27 22.68
CA ARG A 339 -2.01 -8.98 23.99
C ARG A 339 -3.47 -8.56 23.87
N LYS A 340 -3.81 -7.67 22.92
CA LYS A 340 -5.19 -7.25 22.65
C LYS A 340 -6.06 -8.43 22.23
N MET A 341 -5.62 -9.23 21.24
CA MET A 341 -6.34 -10.44 20.82
C MET A 341 -6.56 -11.41 21.99
N ARG A 342 -5.58 -11.57 22.87
CA ARG A 342 -5.73 -12.41 24.07
C ARG A 342 -6.74 -11.81 25.07
N GLN A 343 -6.74 -10.50 25.27
CA GLN A 343 -7.72 -9.82 26.11
C GLN A 343 -9.14 -9.95 25.53
N ASP A 344 -9.31 -9.72 24.23
CA ASP A 344 -10.59 -9.86 23.54
C ASP A 344 -11.12 -11.30 23.63
N LEU A 345 -10.23 -12.29 23.50
CA LEU A 345 -10.60 -13.70 23.64
C LEU A 345 -11.04 -14.06 25.07
N VAL A 346 -10.33 -13.53 26.08
CA VAL A 346 -10.73 -13.69 27.49
C VAL A 346 -12.08 -13.01 27.77
N GLN A 347 -12.27 -11.78 27.29
CA GLN A 347 -13.54 -11.06 27.42
C GLN A 347 -14.68 -11.81 26.73
N ALA A 348 -14.47 -12.32 25.51
CA ALA A 348 -15.46 -13.12 24.81
C ALA A 348 -15.82 -14.40 25.58
N GLN A 349 -14.83 -15.07 26.20
CA GLN A 349 -15.07 -16.23 27.06
C GLN A 349 -15.85 -15.86 28.33
N GLU A 350 -15.56 -14.73 28.96
CA GLU A 350 -16.29 -14.22 30.12
C GLU A 350 -17.74 -13.88 29.76
N VAL A 351 -17.97 -13.20 28.64
CA VAL A 351 -19.31 -12.90 28.12
C VAL A 351 -20.08 -14.20 27.84
N GLN A 352 -19.47 -15.17 27.15
CA GLN A 352 -20.11 -16.48 26.93
C GLN A 352 -20.44 -17.21 28.23
N ARG A 353 -19.57 -17.13 29.24
CA ARG A 353 -19.83 -17.73 30.55
C ARG A 353 -20.99 -17.04 31.26
N GLN A 354 -21.06 -15.71 31.22
CA GLN A 354 -22.15 -14.92 31.79
C GLN A 354 -23.47 -15.23 31.07
N GLU A 355 -23.49 -15.29 29.74
CA GLU A 355 -24.67 -15.66 28.96
C GLU A 355 -25.18 -17.06 29.29
N ARG A 356 -24.28 -18.04 29.45
CA ARG A 356 -24.66 -19.40 29.86
C ARG A 356 -25.27 -19.40 31.26
N LEU A 357 -24.66 -18.67 32.19
CA LEU A 357 -25.15 -18.55 33.56
C LEU A 357 -26.52 -17.86 33.61
N GLN A 358 -26.71 -16.81 32.82
CA GLN A 358 -27.99 -16.11 32.68
C GLN A 358 -29.06 -17.04 32.09
N LYS A 359 -28.75 -17.77 31.02
CA LYS A 359 -29.68 -18.75 30.44
C LYS A 359 -30.05 -19.84 31.43
N GLU A 360 -29.09 -20.32 32.23
CA GLU A 360 -29.37 -21.31 33.28
C GLU A 360 -30.29 -20.75 34.36
N LEU A 361 -30.06 -19.51 34.80
CA LEU A 361 -30.95 -18.81 35.74
C LEU A 361 -32.35 -18.63 35.15
N ASP A 362 -32.46 -18.22 33.88
CA ASP A 362 -33.74 -18.06 33.21
C ASP A 362 -34.48 -19.40 33.10
N THR A 363 -33.78 -20.50 32.78
CA THR A 363 -34.39 -21.84 32.78
C THR A 363 -34.85 -22.27 34.16
N ARG A 364 -34.08 -22.01 35.22
CA ARG A 364 -34.49 -22.31 36.59
C ARG A 364 -35.72 -21.49 37.00
N ASN A 365 -35.74 -20.21 36.67
CA ASN A 365 -36.90 -19.34 36.92
C ASN A 365 -38.14 -19.82 36.18
N GLN A 366 -37.99 -20.26 34.92
CA GLN A 366 -39.09 -20.86 34.16
C GLN A 366 -39.59 -22.16 34.80
N GLU A 367 -38.68 -23.06 35.21
CA GLU A 367 -39.06 -24.28 35.92
C GLU A 367 -39.79 -24.00 37.23
N GLU A 368 -39.32 -23.03 38.02
CA GLU A 368 -39.99 -22.59 39.25
C GLU A 368 -41.36 -21.97 38.97
N TYR A 369 -41.48 -21.16 37.92
CA TYR A 369 -42.75 -20.62 37.46
C TYR A 369 -43.74 -21.75 37.11
N TYR A 370 -43.33 -22.72 36.30
CA TYR A 370 -44.19 -23.85 35.92
C TYR A 370 -44.57 -24.74 37.12
N LYS A 371 -43.63 -24.98 38.05
CA LYS A 371 -43.92 -25.69 39.31
C LYS A 371 -44.97 -24.95 40.13
N ASN A 372 -44.82 -23.64 40.28
CA ASN A 372 -45.77 -22.80 41.01
C ASN A 372 -47.14 -22.73 40.32
N GLN A 373 -47.16 -22.66 38.99
CA GLN A 373 -48.39 -22.70 38.21
C GLN A 373 -49.13 -24.03 38.40
N ALA A 374 -48.43 -25.16 38.36
CA ALA A 374 -49.04 -26.47 38.61
C ALA A 374 -49.59 -26.57 40.05
N LEU A 375 -48.88 -26.04 41.04
CA LEU A 375 -49.37 -25.97 42.43
C LEU A 375 -50.58 -25.05 42.58
N GLN A 376 -50.64 -23.92 41.87
CA GLN A 376 -51.80 -23.03 41.85
C GLN A 376 -53.01 -23.69 41.21
N GLN A 377 -52.85 -24.31 40.03
CA GLN A 377 -53.92 -25.06 39.37
C GLN A 377 -54.44 -26.21 40.25
N TYR A 378 -53.54 -26.90 40.96
CA TYR A 378 -53.94 -27.93 41.92
C TYR A 378 -54.75 -27.35 43.10
N LYS A 379 -54.32 -26.21 43.66
CA LYS A 379 -55.08 -25.51 44.72
C LYS A 379 -56.45 -25.06 44.23
N GLU A 380 -56.53 -24.45 43.06
CA GLU A 380 -57.79 -24.05 42.43
C GLU A 380 -58.71 -25.26 42.22
N SER A 381 -58.17 -26.37 41.68
CA SER A 381 -58.92 -27.63 41.52
C SER A 381 -59.46 -28.15 42.85
N MET A 382 -58.65 -28.14 43.91
CA MET A 382 -59.08 -28.55 45.26
C MET A 382 -60.15 -27.62 45.84
N GLU A 383 -60.07 -26.31 45.57
CA GLU A 383 -61.10 -25.34 45.96
C GLU A 383 -62.40 -25.57 45.19
N TYR A 384 -62.34 -25.85 43.89
CA TYR A 384 -63.50 -26.22 43.08
C TYR A 384 -64.13 -27.53 43.55
N GLU A 385 -63.34 -28.55 43.86
CA GLU A 385 -63.84 -29.82 44.42
C GLU A 385 -64.52 -29.60 45.78
N ARG A 386 -63.90 -28.83 46.67
CA ARG A 386 -64.51 -28.47 47.97
C ARG A 386 -65.80 -27.68 47.79
N ALA A 387 -65.83 -26.71 46.87
CA ALA A 387 -67.03 -25.93 46.57
C ALA A 387 -68.14 -26.81 45.97
N ALA A 388 -67.80 -27.75 45.09
CA ALA A 388 -68.74 -28.72 44.52
C ALA A 388 -69.28 -29.68 45.59
N GLU A 389 -68.44 -30.17 46.51
CA GLU A 389 -68.84 -31.02 47.62
C GLU A 389 -69.77 -30.27 48.59
N LEU A 390 -69.43 -29.02 48.95
CA LEU A 390 -70.28 -28.16 49.77
C LEU A 390 -71.63 -27.91 49.10
N LYS A 391 -71.64 -27.60 47.79
CA LYS A 391 -72.88 -27.41 47.02
C LYS A 391 -73.72 -28.69 46.99
N LYS A 392 -73.10 -29.86 46.78
CA LYS A 392 -73.78 -31.16 46.85
C LYS A 392 -74.39 -31.40 48.23
N LYS A 393 -73.65 -31.12 49.30
CA LYS A 393 -74.13 -31.25 50.68
C LYS A 393 -75.30 -30.30 50.96
N GLN A 394 -75.21 -29.04 50.52
CA GLN A 394 -76.31 -28.08 50.62
C GLN A 394 -77.55 -28.54 49.86
N MET A 395 -77.39 -29.01 48.62
CA MET A 395 -78.51 -29.57 47.84
C MET A 395 -79.15 -30.78 48.53
N LEU A 396 -78.36 -31.67 49.15
CA LEU A 396 -78.88 -32.80 49.91
C LEU A 396 -79.64 -32.35 51.17
N VAL A 397 -79.15 -31.33 51.88
CA VAL A 397 -79.84 -30.75 53.03
C VAL A 397 -81.16 -30.10 52.59
N GLN A 398 -81.15 -29.27 51.55
CA GLN A 398 -82.36 -28.66 50.99
C GLN A 398 -83.36 -29.72 50.52
N TYR A 399 -82.91 -30.76 49.83
CA TYR A 399 -83.76 -31.87 49.42
C TYR A 399 -84.37 -32.61 50.62
N ARG A 400 -83.57 -32.81 51.68
CA ARG A 400 -84.06 -33.40 52.93
C ARG A 400 -85.10 -32.52 53.61
N GLU A 401 -84.87 -31.21 53.72
CA GLU A 401 -85.83 -30.26 54.29
C GLU A 401 -87.14 -30.25 53.49
N GLN A 402 -87.05 -30.20 52.16
CA GLN A 402 -88.23 -30.31 51.27
C GLN A 402 -88.98 -31.64 51.46
N ALA A 403 -88.26 -32.75 51.61
CA ALA A 403 -88.88 -34.05 51.85
C ALA A 403 -89.54 -34.13 53.25
N GLU A 404 -88.91 -33.57 54.28
CA GLU A 404 -89.47 -33.47 55.64
C GLU A 404 -90.71 -32.57 55.67
N GLU A 405 -90.70 -31.46 54.93
CA GLU A 405 -91.85 -30.56 54.80
C GLU A 405 -93.00 -31.23 54.04
N MET A 406 -92.72 -31.95 52.95
CA MET A 406 -93.71 -32.77 52.24
C MET A 406 -94.32 -33.84 53.16
N LEU A 407 -93.51 -34.50 53.99
CA LEU A 407 -94.00 -35.46 54.99
C LEU A 407 -94.86 -34.79 56.06
N ARG A 408 -94.48 -33.58 56.52
CA ARG A 408 -95.26 -32.79 57.47
C ARG A 408 -96.62 -32.41 56.89
N VAL A 409 -96.67 -31.90 55.66
CA VAL A 409 -97.93 -31.60 54.96
C VAL A 409 -98.79 -32.87 54.80
N GLN A 410 -98.20 -34.02 54.51
CA GLN A 410 -98.96 -35.29 54.46
C GLN A 410 -99.50 -35.72 55.83
N ARG A 411 -98.77 -35.48 56.92
CA ARG A 411 -99.25 -35.76 58.28
C ARG A 411 -100.39 -34.82 58.66
N GLU A 412 -100.24 -33.52 58.41
CA GLU A 412 -101.29 -32.53 58.63
C GLU A 412 -102.56 -32.86 57.82
N LYS A 413 -102.43 -33.30 56.56
CA LYS A 413 -103.56 -33.79 55.76
C LYS A 413 -104.24 -35.01 56.38
N ARG A 414 -103.47 -36.00 56.87
CA ARG A 414 -104.04 -37.18 57.54
C ARG A 414 -104.75 -36.81 58.84
N GLU A 415 -104.18 -35.91 59.64
CA GLU A 415 -104.84 -35.41 60.85
C GLU A 415 -106.15 -34.67 60.51
N GLN A 416 -106.17 -33.86 59.45
CA GLN A 416 -107.40 -33.22 58.98
C GLN A 416 -108.44 -34.24 58.51
N GLU A 417 -108.03 -35.27 57.77
CA GLU A 417 -108.92 -36.38 57.36
C GLU A 417 -109.46 -37.15 58.56
N GLU A 418 -108.65 -37.42 59.60
CA GLU A 418 -109.12 -38.05 60.83
C GLU A 418 -110.11 -37.17 61.62
N VAL A 419 -109.86 -35.86 61.69
CA VAL A 419 -110.79 -34.90 62.31
C VAL A 419 -112.10 -34.84 61.53
N GLN A 420 -112.06 -34.84 60.20
CA GLN A 420 -113.25 -34.89 59.35
C GLN A 420 -114.04 -36.19 59.57
N ARG A 421 -113.38 -37.35 59.63
CA ARG A 421 -114.06 -38.62 59.97
C ARG A 421 -114.73 -38.57 61.35
N ARG A 422 -114.05 -38.04 62.37
CA ARG A 422 -114.66 -37.90 63.72
C ARG A 422 -115.89 -36.98 63.71
N LEU A 423 -115.87 -35.91 62.91
CA LEU A 423 -117.04 -35.03 62.75
C LEU A 423 -118.19 -35.73 62.01
N GLU A 424 -117.88 -36.54 60.99
CA GLU A 424 -118.88 -37.36 60.28
C GLU A 424 -119.50 -38.42 61.20
N GLU A 425 -118.69 -39.11 62.00
CA GLU A 425 -119.16 -40.08 63.01
C GLU A 425 -120.04 -39.41 64.08
N GLN A 426 -119.68 -38.20 64.54
CA GLN A 426 -120.52 -37.44 65.48
C GLN A 426 -121.86 -37.03 64.86
N LYS A 427 -121.88 -36.58 63.61
CA LYS A 427 -123.14 -36.24 62.92
C LYS A 427 -124.05 -37.47 62.77
N LEU A 428 -123.47 -38.61 62.41
CA LEU A 428 -124.22 -39.84 62.23
C LEU A 428 -124.80 -40.37 63.55
N ALA A 429 -124.04 -40.27 64.65
CA ALA A 429 -124.56 -40.57 65.98
C ALA A 429 -125.68 -39.62 66.41
N GLN A 430 -125.59 -38.34 66.05
CA GLN A 430 -126.63 -37.35 66.36
C GLN A 430 -127.92 -37.58 65.55
N GLU A 431 -127.80 -37.95 64.26
CA GLU A 431 -128.95 -38.36 63.43
C GLU A 431 -129.65 -39.60 64.01
N GLN A 432 -128.88 -40.60 64.46
CA GLN A 432 -129.44 -41.79 65.12
C GLN A 432 -130.19 -41.44 66.41
N TRP A 433 -129.68 -40.50 67.20
CA TRP A 433 -130.34 -40.05 68.42
C TRP A 433 -131.69 -39.36 68.15
N TYR A 434 -131.76 -38.49 67.14
CA TYR A 434 -133.04 -37.88 66.72
C TYR A 434 -134.04 -38.90 66.18
N ASP A 435 -133.58 -39.93 65.47
CA ASP A 435 -134.43 -41.03 65.00
C ASP A 435 -135.00 -41.84 66.16
N GLU A 436 -134.25 -42.07 67.24
CA GLU A 436 -134.73 -42.74 68.44
C GLU A 436 -135.74 -41.89 69.22
N GLU A 437 -135.48 -40.60 69.39
CA GLU A 437 -136.38 -39.64 70.04
C GLU A 437 -137.74 -39.56 69.31
N SER A 438 -137.71 -39.51 67.96
CA SER A 438 -138.94 -39.50 67.16
C SER A 438 -139.78 -40.77 67.32
N LYS A 439 -139.14 -41.95 67.45
CA LYS A 439 -139.84 -43.22 67.68
C LYS A 439 -140.50 -43.27 69.05
N GLN A 440 -139.87 -42.72 70.09
CA GLN A 440 -140.44 -42.64 71.43
C GLN A 440 -141.68 -41.75 71.45
N ILE A 441 -141.63 -40.55 70.85
CA ILE A 441 -142.79 -39.64 70.77
C ILE A 441 -143.97 -40.30 70.06
N VAL A 442 -143.71 -41.02 68.96
CA VAL A 442 -144.74 -41.76 68.23
C VAL A 442 -145.35 -42.90 69.08
N GLN A 443 -144.54 -43.58 69.90
CA GLN A 443 -145.04 -44.61 70.82
C GLN A 443 -145.89 -44.01 71.95
N GLU A 444 -145.47 -42.90 72.56
CA GLU A 444 -146.23 -42.23 73.64
C GLU A 444 -147.60 -41.72 73.14
N GLU A 445 -147.66 -41.09 71.97
CA GLU A 445 -148.93 -40.66 71.38
C GLU A 445 -149.82 -41.85 70.98
N ARG A 446 -149.23 -42.96 70.52
CA ARG A 446 -149.98 -44.18 70.25
C ARG A 446 -150.60 -44.76 71.53
N GLU A 447 -149.88 -44.81 72.63
CA GLU A 447 -150.41 -45.27 73.92
C GLU A 447 -151.53 -44.37 74.45
N ARG A 448 -151.37 -43.06 74.30
CA ARG A 448 -152.39 -42.06 74.68
C ARG A 448 -153.68 -42.27 73.89
N LEU A 449 -153.58 -42.39 72.56
CA LEU A 449 -154.74 -42.65 71.69
C LEU A 449 -155.45 -43.95 72.05
N ILE A 450 -154.72 -45.01 72.41
CA ILE A 450 -155.31 -46.27 72.85
C ILE A 450 -156.08 -46.10 74.17
N ARG A 451 -155.53 -45.38 75.16
CA ARG A 451 -156.22 -45.13 76.44
C ARG A 451 -157.48 -44.28 76.28
N GLU A 452 -157.41 -43.21 75.49
CA GLU A 452 -158.51 -42.25 75.34
C GLU A 452 -159.65 -42.78 74.44
N CYS A 453 -159.33 -43.43 73.31
CA CYS A 453 -160.35 -43.85 72.34
C CYS A 453 -160.97 -45.22 72.63
N ALA A 454 -160.23 -46.17 73.21
CA ALA A 454 -160.76 -47.52 73.43
C ALA A 454 -161.82 -47.59 74.55
N ALA A 455 -161.85 -46.63 75.48
CA ALA A 455 -162.87 -46.58 76.54
C ALA A 455 -164.24 -46.07 76.05
N GLN A 456 -164.28 -45.29 74.97
CA GLN A 456 -165.51 -44.63 74.49
C GLN A 456 -166.12 -45.29 73.24
N VAL A 457 -165.33 -46.02 72.45
CA VAL A 457 -165.75 -46.50 71.11
C VAL A 457 -165.67 -48.03 70.99
N PHE A 458 -165.43 -48.75 72.10
CA PHE A 458 -165.15 -50.19 72.09
C PHE A 458 -166.19 -51.04 71.34
N ASP A 459 -167.48 -50.71 71.47
CA ASP A 459 -168.58 -51.45 70.82
C ASP A 459 -168.63 -51.27 69.28
N TYR A 460 -167.87 -50.32 68.72
CA TYR A 460 -167.82 -50.01 67.28
C TYR A 460 -166.45 -50.25 66.64
N MET A 461 -165.48 -50.82 67.35
CA MET A 461 -164.13 -51.04 66.82
C MET A 461 -164.00 -52.37 66.05
N ASN A 462 -163.43 -52.31 64.84
CA ASN A 462 -163.15 -53.47 64.00
C ASN A 462 -161.98 -54.32 64.55
N ALA A 463 -162.07 -55.64 64.42
CA ALA A 463 -161.08 -56.60 64.90
C ALA A 463 -159.72 -56.46 64.14
N GLY A 464 -158.77 -55.71 64.70
CA GLY A 464 -157.41 -55.56 64.17
C GLY A 464 -156.63 -54.33 64.65
N THR A 465 -157.25 -53.43 65.41
CA THR A 465 -156.67 -52.14 65.85
C THR A 465 -155.88 -52.19 67.16
N ILE A 466 -155.86 -53.32 67.87
CA ILE A 466 -155.19 -53.47 69.17
C ILE A 466 -154.17 -54.62 69.06
N LYS A 467 -152.87 -54.32 69.26
CA LYS A 467 -151.80 -55.34 69.33
C LYS A 467 -151.77 -55.98 70.73
N GLU A 468 -151.15 -57.15 70.89
CA GLU A 468 -151.19 -57.90 72.17
C GLU A 468 -150.64 -57.14 73.37
N GLU A 469 -149.64 -56.27 73.16
CA GLU A 469 -149.05 -55.39 74.18
C GLU A 469 -150.03 -54.29 74.64
N ASP A 470 -150.91 -53.83 73.75
CA ASP A 470 -151.84 -52.73 73.98
C ASP A 470 -153.05 -53.15 74.87
N ILE A 471 -153.28 -54.45 75.05
CA ILE A 471 -154.41 -55.01 75.82
C ILE A 471 -154.28 -54.68 77.32
N GLN A 472 -153.05 -54.56 77.83
CA GLN A 472 -152.80 -54.28 79.25
C GLN A 472 -153.15 -52.84 79.66
N LEU A 473 -153.23 -51.92 78.68
CA LEU A 473 -153.50 -50.50 78.89
C LEU A 473 -155.01 -50.17 78.94
N LEU A 474 -155.88 -51.16 78.73
CA LEU A 474 -157.35 -51.00 78.75
C LEU A 474 -157.92 -51.03 80.20
N PRO A 475 -159.03 -50.33 80.47
CA PRO A 475 -159.74 -50.42 81.77
C PRO A 475 -160.14 -51.87 82.11
N ALA A 476 -160.04 -52.25 83.39
CA ALA A 476 -160.22 -53.62 83.88
C ALA A 476 -161.56 -54.27 83.42
N ASP A 477 -162.64 -53.48 83.39
CA ASP A 477 -163.99 -53.93 83.00
C ASP A 477 -164.08 -54.38 81.52
N LEU A 478 -163.26 -53.80 80.64
CA LEU A 478 -163.18 -54.18 79.22
C LEU A 478 -162.22 -55.35 78.99
N GLN A 479 -161.17 -55.48 79.82
CA GLN A 479 -160.27 -56.63 79.78
C GLN A 479 -161.02 -57.94 80.08
N GLU A 480 -162.00 -57.92 81.00
CA GLU A 480 -162.83 -59.10 81.31
C GLU A 480 -163.79 -59.47 80.17
N LYS A 481 -164.42 -58.48 79.50
CA LYS A 481 -165.25 -58.71 78.30
C LYS A 481 -164.45 -59.33 77.14
N ILE A 482 -163.22 -58.89 76.91
CA ILE A 482 -162.34 -59.46 75.87
C ILE A 482 -161.91 -60.89 76.21
N LYS A 483 -161.64 -61.18 77.50
CA LYS A 483 -161.32 -62.54 77.97
C LYS A 483 -162.52 -63.49 77.79
N GLN A 484 -163.75 -63.05 78.06
CA GLN A 484 -164.97 -63.83 77.80
C GLN A 484 -165.17 -64.10 76.30
N MET A 485 -164.97 -63.09 75.42
CA MET A 485 -165.08 -63.28 73.96
C MET A 485 -163.99 -64.20 73.36
N ARG A 486 -162.80 -64.30 73.97
CA ARG A 486 -161.75 -65.23 73.53
C ARG A 486 -162.07 -66.69 73.84
N ILE A 487 -162.82 -66.97 74.91
CA ILE A 487 -163.25 -68.34 75.25
C ILE A 487 -164.28 -68.85 74.24
N ASP A 488 -165.23 -68.00 73.83
CA ASP A 488 -166.25 -68.39 72.84
C ASP A 488 -165.69 -68.61 71.41
N ARG A 489 -164.57 -67.95 71.05
CA ARG A 489 -163.93 -68.10 69.72
C ARG A 489 -162.96 -69.28 69.59
N GLN A 490 -162.49 -69.87 70.68
CA GLN A 490 -161.59 -71.04 70.60
C GLN A 490 -162.27 -72.31 70.06
N TYR A 491 -163.61 -72.33 69.94
CA TYR A 491 -164.34 -73.46 69.35
C TYR A 491 -164.58 -73.37 67.83
N GLN A 492 -164.19 -72.29 67.11
CA GLN A 492 -164.73 -72.08 65.75
C GLN A 492 -163.81 -72.01 64.54
N LYS A 493 -162.49 -71.81 64.58
CA LYS A 493 -161.74 -71.57 63.31
C LYS A 493 -160.35 -72.22 63.21
N SER A 494 -160.38 -73.49 62.86
CA SER A 494 -159.40 -74.20 62.04
C SER A 494 -159.53 -73.82 60.56
N GLY A 495 -158.42 -73.46 59.88
CA GLY A 495 -158.35 -73.27 58.41
C GLY A 495 -157.69 -71.93 58.00
N VAL A 496 -156.35 -71.76 58.06
CA VAL A 496 -155.28 -72.09 57.05
C VAL A 496 -155.01 -70.93 56.03
N VAL A 497 -153.94 -70.11 56.22
CA VAL A 497 -152.56 -70.03 55.58
C VAL A 497 -152.52 -69.27 54.22
N GLY A 498 -151.57 -68.40 53.79
CA GLY A 498 -150.23 -67.89 54.26
C GLY A 498 -149.56 -66.96 53.18
N ASN A 499 -148.70 -65.97 53.55
CA ASN A 499 -147.20 -65.83 53.47
C ASN A 499 -146.51 -65.67 52.07
N ASP A 500 -145.23 -65.25 51.90
CA ASP A 500 -144.39 -64.04 52.21
C ASP A 500 -142.94 -64.27 51.60
N LYS A 501 -142.30 -63.24 50.97
CA LYS A 501 -140.84 -62.81 50.91
C LYS A 501 -139.60 -63.58 50.32
N ASN A 502 -138.59 -62.75 49.89
CA ASN A 502 -137.07 -62.79 49.93
C ASN A 502 -136.26 -62.78 48.58
N LEU A 503 -134.97 -62.37 48.36
CA LEU A 503 -133.98 -61.32 48.79
C LEU A 503 -132.53 -61.64 48.19
N VAL A 504 -131.76 -60.66 47.61
CA VAL A 504 -130.23 -60.40 47.63
C VAL A 504 -129.29 -61.12 46.55
N PRO A 505 -127.96 -60.77 46.32
CA PRO A 505 -127.26 -59.74 45.47
C PRO A 505 -126.05 -60.25 44.54
N GLN A 506 -125.27 -59.38 43.83
CA GLN A 506 -123.93 -59.73 43.22
C GLN A 506 -122.97 -58.53 42.89
N ILE A 507 -121.63 -58.74 43.01
CA ILE A 507 -120.46 -57.84 42.72
C ILE A 507 -119.46 -58.56 41.75
N PRO A 508 -118.36 -57.97 41.20
CA PRO A 508 -118.20 -57.25 39.91
C PRO A 508 -117.19 -57.89 38.89
N ASN A 509 -117.12 -57.35 37.66
CA ASN A 509 -116.31 -57.87 36.53
C ASN A 509 -114.91 -57.20 36.36
N ARG A 510 -113.91 -58.05 36.09
CA ARG A 510 -112.44 -57.81 36.02
C ARG A 510 -111.93 -56.97 34.83
N GLU A 511 -112.78 -56.66 33.86
CA GLU A 511 -112.36 -56.10 32.56
C GLU A 511 -112.10 -54.59 32.58
N LYS A 512 -112.69 -53.84 33.54
CA LYS A 512 -112.47 -52.38 33.64
C LYS A 512 -111.08 -52.01 34.17
N ILE A 513 -110.40 -52.94 34.86
CA ILE A 513 -109.08 -52.70 35.44
C ILE A 513 -107.97 -52.79 34.38
N ASP A 514 -108.13 -53.66 33.38
CA ASP A 514 -107.12 -53.84 32.32
C ASP A 514 -107.16 -52.74 31.25
N ILE A 515 -108.33 -52.13 31.02
CA ILE A 515 -108.48 -50.95 30.16
C ILE A 515 -107.76 -49.75 30.78
N ALA A 516 -107.92 -49.53 32.09
CA ALA A 516 -107.27 -48.44 32.82
C ALA A 516 -105.73 -48.58 32.86
N LYS A 517 -105.20 -49.82 32.92
CA LYS A 517 -103.76 -50.06 32.87
C LYS A 517 -103.15 -49.75 31.50
N LYS A 518 -103.83 -50.10 30.40
CA LYS A 518 -103.37 -49.80 29.03
C LYS A 518 -103.36 -48.30 28.71
N GLU A 519 -104.34 -47.54 29.17
CA GLU A 519 -104.34 -46.07 29.01
C GLU A 519 -103.19 -45.39 29.79
N LEU A 520 -102.80 -45.96 30.94
CA LEU A 520 -101.73 -45.42 31.78
C LEU A 520 -100.34 -45.71 31.19
N GLU A 521 -100.15 -46.85 30.53
CA GLU A 521 -98.92 -47.15 29.77
C GLU A 521 -98.79 -46.29 28.50
N GLN A 522 -99.89 -46.01 27.79
CA GLN A 522 -99.87 -45.12 26.63
C GLN A 522 -99.54 -43.66 27.01
N LYS A 523 -100.04 -43.18 28.16
CA LYS A 523 -99.67 -41.84 28.69
C LYS A 523 -98.21 -41.75 29.14
N LYS A 524 -97.58 -42.87 29.55
CA LYS A 524 -96.14 -42.93 29.88
C LYS A 524 -95.23 -42.87 28.65
N MET A 525 -95.69 -43.32 27.49
CA MET A 525 -94.92 -43.28 26.22
C MET A 525 -94.96 -41.90 25.54
N ALA A 526 -95.96 -41.05 25.83
CA ALA A 526 -96.09 -39.70 25.28
C ALA A 526 -95.14 -38.65 25.93
N TYR A 527 -94.48 -38.98 27.04
CA TYR A 527 -93.55 -38.10 27.78
C TYR A 527 -92.10 -38.62 27.76
N LYS A 528 -91.56 -38.87 26.57
CA LYS A 528 -90.09 -38.97 26.36
C LYS A 528 -89.65 -37.91 25.34
N SER A 529 -89.65 -36.66 25.78
CA SER A 529 -88.97 -35.56 25.10
C SER A 529 -87.48 -35.52 25.48
N ALA A 530 -86.67 -35.06 24.53
CA ALA A 530 -85.24 -34.84 24.65
C ALA A 530 -84.89 -33.70 25.62
N LEU A 531 -84.05 -34.00 26.63
CA LEU A 531 -82.91 -33.18 27.12
C LEU A 531 -82.23 -33.93 28.29
N PRO A 532 -80.90 -33.81 28.45
CA PRO A 532 -80.06 -34.77 29.16
C PRO A 532 -79.87 -34.39 30.64
N TRP A 533 -80.16 -35.33 31.53
CA TRP A 533 -79.42 -35.57 32.77
C TRP A 533 -79.04 -37.06 32.79
#